data_AF-A0A7D6GTZ7-F1
#
_entry.id   AF-A0A7D6GTZ7-F1
#
_cell.length_a   1.000
_cell.length_b   1.000
_cell.length_c   1.000
_cell.angle_alpha   90.00
_cell.angle_beta   90.00
_cell.angle_gamma   90.00
#
_symmetry.space_group_name_H-M   'P 1'
#
loop_
_entity.id
_entity.type
_entity.pdbx_description
1 polymer ?
#
loop_
_entity_poly.entity_id
_entity_poly.type
_entity_poly.pdbx_seq_one_letter_code
_entity_poly.pdbx_strand_id
1 'polypeptide(L)'
;MNPLRISARRLLAAVAVLGLGPALAVPSAALAAPLGATGAAGGQPTTQVLAKAQSDECFAGIGQPYPAGPPCAAGQAKVNQAYLWGMTRAGRTLFFGTGANVNCLTSGRTLENTEPTQNADWVCEYGESQIAQHNPELPVKLGDHRTPRLYTYDMSSNQLTEKTELVKAASPDDTSRLQGTVGIRAAGNYGGVALLGGPAMGESINLFAFDTDTGAYLGSRNFPAYGNIRHFTVAEGALYAGVGVGNNGGNRGHVLRWTGSKTDPFSFVEVAVLPAQAADLTVHDGRIFVTTWPGSTEELGADAAAPAPAASALASVWMSPKLRAGEPGLTPDDTNAWQQVWNVTSYEPDEVTAYTYGLGGLASYGGYLYWGTMHVPMKATTLHLSLYPPADEAGKTATAQNTQRAISIYRGKGFGSSNQKVEMLYGATELPAFDPEANGGVGAWTKKSTNYTPKFGDAGFGNPYNNYTWKMTVAGGKLYIGTMDWSYLAKELGQQTAAQLGLSPQMGDVLAKAPAVAAAPAGARATAEIPEAVYGGDLYSFSSTRKAATTISDTGVGNYLNYGVRNMVTDGSTIYLGTANPMNLRTDPNDDVPEGGWELIRLRDGR
;
A
#
# COMPACT_ATOMS: atom_id res chain seq x y z
N MET A 1 -36.79 -53.45 -42.60
CA MET A 1 -37.24 -54.83 -42.30
C MET A 1 -37.47 -54.95 -40.81
N ASN A 2 -38.37 -55.83 -40.37
CA ASN A 2 -38.84 -55.98 -38.99
C ASN A 2 -39.41 -57.42 -38.84
N PRO A 3 -39.63 -58.00 -37.64
CA PRO A 3 -38.93 -57.87 -36.36
C PRO A 3 -38.64 -59.26 -35.70
N LEU A 4 -38.06 -59.29 -34.49
CA LEU A 4 -38.26 -60.33 -33.44
C LEU A 4 -38.15 -59.59 -32.08
N ARG A 5 -39.17 -59.45 -31.20
CA ARG A 5 -39.96 -60.45 -30.41
C ARG A 5 -39.06 -61.28 -29.48
N ILE A 6 -39.37 -61.59 -28.20
CA ILE A 6 -40.62 -61.60 -27.40
C ILE A 6 -40.20 -61.65 -25.89
N SER A 7 -40.95 -61.32 -24.80
CA SER A 7 -42.09 -60.43 -24.50
C SER A 7 -42.31 -60.35 -22.95
N ALA A 8 -42.95 -59.29 -22.41
CA ALA A 8 -43.13 -59.07 -20.95
C ALA A 8 -44.27 -59.86 -20.27
N ARG A 9 -44.16 -60.18 -18.96
CA ARG A 9 -45.30 -60.48 -18.04
C ARG A 9 -44.93 -60.65 -16.54
N ARG A 10 -45.53 -59.82 -15.67
CA ARG A 10 -45.88 -60.07 -14.23
C ARG A 10 -44.68 -60.28 -13.26
N LEU A 11 -44.81 -60.24 -11.92
CA LEU A 11 -45.97 -60.25 -11.01
C LEU A 11 -45.71 -59.35 -9.75
N LEU A 12 -46.69 -59.18 -8.86
CA LEU A 12 -46.57 -58.39 -7.62
C LEU A 12 -45.88 -59.16 -6.48
N ALA A 13 -45.10 -58.45 -5.64
CA ALA A 13 -44.93 -58.68 -4.20
C ALA A 13 -44.33 -57.41 -3.54
N ALA A 14 -44.34 -57.32 -2.21
CA ALA A 14 -43.80 -56.17 -1.45
C ALA A 14 -43.01 -56.64 -0.21
N VAL A 15 -42.48 -55.66 0.54
CA VAL A 15 -41.90 -55.73 1.91
C VAL A 15 -40.35 -55.78 2.02
N ALA A 16 -39.82 -54.63 2.48
CA ALA A 16 -38.71 -54.40 3.41
C ALA A 16 -37.22 -54.76 3.10
N VAL A 17 -36.42 -53.69 3.05
CA VAL A 17 -35.17 -53.46 3.82
C VAL A 17 -34.04 -54.50 3.74
N LEU A 18 -33.03 -54.18 2.95
CA LEU A 18 -31.67 -53.85 3.42
C LEU A 18 -30.92 -53.09 2.30
N GLY A 19 -30.00 -52.19 2.66
CA GLY A 19 -29.39 -51.25 1.70
C GLY A 19 -27.95 -51.57 1.33
N LEU A 20 -27.56 -51.15 0.12
CA LEU A 20 -26.18 -50.84 -0.35
C LEU A 20 -26.32 -50.01 -1.65
N GLY A 21 -25.33 -49.14 -1.93
CA GLY A 21 -25.38 -48.20 -3.07
C GLY A 21 -24.85 -48.79 -4.40
N PRO A 22 -24.48 -47.95 -5.40
CA PRO A 22 -24.46 -46.48 -5.39
C PRO A 22 -25.33 -45.84 -6.50
N ALA A 23 -25.61 -44.54 -6.34
CA ALA A 23 -26.03 -43.66 -7.43
C ALA A 23 -24.96 -42.57 -7.64
N LEU A 24 -24.61 -42.30 -8.89
CA LEU A 24 -23.56 -41.34 -9.25
C LEU A 24 -24.07 -39.90 -9.11
N ALA A 25 -23.81 -39.28 -7.95
CA ALA A 25 -23.82 -37.83 -7.81
C ALA A 25 -22.37 -37.32 -7.88
N VAL A 26 -22.10 -36.40 -8.79
CA VAL A 26 -20.82 -35.67 -8.81
C VAL A 26 -20.87 -34.61 -7.70
N PRO A 27 -20.01 -34.66 -6.68
CA PRO A 27 -19.99 -33.64 -5.64
C PRO A 27 -19.30 -32.39 -6.17
N SER A 28 -19.93 -31.22 -6.02
CA SER A 28 -19.22 -29.95 -6.07
C SER A 28 -18.11 -29.96 -5.01
N ALA A 29 -16.88 -29.62 -5.39
CA ALA A 29 -15.77 -29.53 -4.45
C ALA A 29 -16.00 -28.34 -3.51
N ALA A 30 -16.48 -28.62 -2.29
CA ALA A 30 -16.59 -27.61 -1.25
C ALA A 30 -15.19 -27.14 -0.83
N LEU A 31 -15.03 -25.83 -0.62
CA LEU A 31 -13.77 -25.24 -0.14
C LEU A 31 -13.33 -25.91 1.17
N ALA A 32 -12.10 -26.41 1.19
CA ALA A 32 -11.55 -27.10 2.36
C ALA A 32 -11.22 -26.07 3.45
N ALA A 33 -11.97 -26.11 4.56
CA ALA A 33 -11.67 -25.30 5.75
C ALA A 33 -10.29 -25.67 6.33
N PRO A 34 -9.49 -24.70 6.81
CA PRO A 34 -8.12 -24.94 7.27
C PRO A 34 -8.07 -25.77 8.56
N LEU A 35 -7.01 -26.58 8.70
CA LEU A 35 -6.75 -27.39 9.89
C LEU A 35 -6.46 -26.50 11.11
N GLY A 36 -7.21 -26.72 12.20
CA GLY A 36 -7.38 -25.74 13.26
C GLY A 36 -6.21 -25.62 14.25
N ALA A 37 -5.93 -24.37 14.65
CA ALA A 37 -5.07 -24.04 15.79
C ALA A 37 -5.92 -23.88 17.09
N THR A 38 -6.24 -25.00 17.76
CA THR A 38 -6.95 -24.97 19.05
C THR A 38 -6.03 -24.51 20.19
N GLY A 39 -6.23 -23.31 20.77
CA GLY A 39 -5.30 -22.88 21.82
C GLY A 39 -5.47 -21.54 22.55
N ALA A 40 -6.59 -20.81 22.44
CA ALA A 40 -6.87 -19.67 23.33
C ALA A 40 -8.38 -19.37 23.42
N ALA A 41 -8.86 -19.09 24.65
CA ALA A 41 -10.20 -18.54 24.85
C ALA A 41 -10.15 -17.01 24.75
N GLY A 42 -10.73 -16.49 23.68
CA GLY A 42 -10.99 -15.08 23.40
C GLY A 42 -11.81 -15.00 22.12
N GLY A 43 -12.71 -14.03 22.02
CA GLY A 43 -13.56 -13.90 20.82
C GLY A 43 -12.75 -13.77 19.52
N GLN A 44 -13.30 -14.26 18.40
CA GLN A 44 -12.78 -13.88 17.09
C GLN A 44 -12.95 -12.36 16.89
N PRO A 45 -11.98 -11.66 16.28
CA PRO A 45 -12.09 -10.24 16.03
C PRO A 45 -13.24 -9.94 15.06
N THR A 46 -14.08 -8.97 15.39
CA THR A 46 -15.26 -8.62 14.58
C THR A 46 -14.97 -7.42 13.69
N THR A 47 -15.19 -7.56 12.39
CA THR A 47 -15.13 -6.49 11.39
C THR A 47 -16.53 -5.96 11.07
N GLN A 48 -16.62 -4.70 10.66
CA GLN A 48 -17.85 -4.08 10.16
C GLN A 48 -17.49 -2.94 9.20
N VAL A 49 -17.95 -3.00 7.95
CA VAL A 49 -17.91 -1.85 7.04
C VAL A 49 -18.84 -0.76 7.59
N LEU A 50 -18.32 0.45 7.73
CA LEU A 50 -19.03 1.63 8.23
C LEU A 50 -19.41 2.61 7.11
N ALA A 51 -18.55 2.70 6.11
CA ALA A 51 -18.74 3.50 4.90
C ALA A 51 -17.89 2.89 3.77
N LYS A 52 -18.31 3.13 2.52
CA LYS A 52 -17.60 2.73 1.31
C LYS A 52 -17.67 3.86 0.28
N ALA A 53 -16.68 3.93 -0.60
CA ALA A 53 -16.73 4.74 -1.80
C ALA A 53 -18.06 4.53 -2.55
N GLN A 54 -18.61 5.61 -3.11
CA GLN A 54 -19.72 5.55 -4.05
C GLN A 54 -19.17 5.72 -5.47
N SER A 55 -19.89 5.25 -6.48
CA SER A 55 -19.58 5.56 -7.87
C SER A 55 -19.55 7.09 -8.04
N ASP A 56 -18.58 7.59 -8.80
CA ASP A 56 -18.36 9.03 -8.99
C ASP A 56 -18.19 9.44 -10.46
N GLU A 57 -18.32 8.48 -11.38
CA GLU A 57 -18.22 8.64 -12.82
C GLU A 57 -19.07 7.59 -13.54
N CYS A 58 -19.38 7.82 -14.81
CA CYS A 58 -20.00 6.85 -15.72
C CYS A 58 -19.07 6.63 -16.91
N PHE A 59 -18.85 5.37 -17.27
CA PHE A 59 -17.85 4.95 -18.23
C PHE A 59 -18.50 4.29 -19.45
N ALA A 60 -18.15 4.76 -20.65
CA ALA A 60 -18.70 4.29 -21.92
C ALA A 60 -17.67 3.56 -22.80
N GLY A 61 -16.45 3.35 -22.30
CA GLY A 61 -15.30 2.85 -23.05
C GLY A 61 -14.16 3.89 -23.09
N ILE A 62 -12.94 3.40 -23.29
CA ILE A 62 -11.74 4.25 -23.42
C ILE A 62 -11.92 5.23 -24.60
N GLY A 63 -11.51 6.49 -24.42
CA GLY A 63 -11.63 7.54 -25.42
C GLY A 63 -13.06 8.03 -25.69
N GLN A 64 -14.08 7.51 -24.98
CA GLN A 64 -15.47 7.93 -25.15
C GLN A 64 -15.87 9.01 -24.14
N PRO A 65 -16.74 9.97 -24.53
CA PRO A 65 -17.29 10.94 -23.59
C PRO A 65 -18.04 10.27 -22.43
N TYR A 66 -17.82 10.77 -21.21
CA TYR A 66 -18.40 10.20 -20.00
C TYR A 66 -19.90 10.54 -19.92
N PRO A 67 -20.81 9.54 -19.84
CA PRO A 67 -22.25 9.80 -19.72
C PRO A 67 -22.63 10.55 -18.44
N ALA A 68 -23.80 11.19 -18.47
CA ALA A 68 -24.35 11.87 -17.29
C ALA A 68 -24.73 10.85 -16.18
N GLY A 69 -24.39 11.19 -14.94
CA GLY A 69 -24.62 10.38 -13.74
C GLY A 69 -23.50 10.58 -12.71
N PRO A 70 -23.37 9.69 -11.71
CA PRO A 70 -24.27 8.58 -11.41
C PRO A 70 -25.60 9.03 -10.75
N PRO A 71 -26.68 8.22 -10.80
CA PRO A 71 -26.79 6.95 -11.53
C PRO A 71 -26.69 7.18 -13.04
N CYS A 72 -26.10 6.22 -13.76
CA CYS A 72 -25.66 6.43 -15.13
C CYS A 72 -26.81 6.37 -16.13
N ALA A 73 -26.94 7.41 -16.96
CA ALA A 73 -27.92 7.45 -18.06
C ALA A 73 -27.56 6.48 -19.20
N ALA A 74 -26.28 6.15 -19.35
CA ALA A 74 -25.74 5.11 -20.22
C ALA A 74 -24.35 4.67 -19.69
N GLY A 75 -23.84 3.54 -20.17
CA GLY A 75 -22.54 3.01 -19.75
C GLY A 75 -22.56 2.32 -18.38
N GLN A 76 -21.38 1.98 -17.89
CA GLN A 76 -21.15 1.32 -16.60
C GLN A 76 -20.85 2.38 -15.52
N ALA A 77 -21.28 2.14 -14.28
CA ALA A 77 -20.88 3.01 -13.18
C ALA A 77 -19.40 2.76 -12.83
N LYS A 78 -18.67 3.81 -12.42
CA LYS A 78 -17.24 3.72 -12.11
C LYS A 78 -16.94 4.37 -10.77
N VAL A 79 -16.13 3.69 -9.95
CA VAL A 79 -15.71 4.12 -8.61
C VAL A 79 -14.23 4.50 -8.66
N ASN A 80 -13.93 5.76 -9.00
CA ASN A 80 -12.54 6.20 -9.11
C ASN A 80 -11.86 6.31 -7.74
N GLN A 81 -12.62 6.53 -6.66
CA GLN A 81 -12.11 6.72 -5.30
C GLN A 81 -11.58 5.40 -4.70
N ALA A 82 -10.37 5.03 -5.11
CA ALA A 82 -9.75 3.75 -4.79
C ALA A 82 -9.25 3.61 -3.34
N TYR A 83 -8.70 4.68 -2.75
CA TYR A 83 -7.96 4.62 -1.48
C TYR A 83 -8.63 5.49 -0.40
N LEU A 84 -8.78 4.98 0.83
CA LEU A 84 -8.89 5.81 2.03
C LEU A 84 -7.45 6.07 2.51
N TRP A 85 -6.86 7.16 2.03
CA TRP A 85 -5.40 7.27 1.95
C TRP A 85 -4.78 7.89 3.20
N GLY A 86 -5.22 9.09 3.56
CA GLY A 86 -4.86 9.80 4.78
C GLY A 86 -6.04 9.84 5.74
N MET A 87 -5.85 9.39 6.98
CA MET A 87 -6.86 9.40 8.04
C MET A 87 -6.27 9.82 9.39
N THR A 88 -7.02 10.60 10.16
CA THR A 88 -6.70 11.02 11.53
C THR A 88 -7.98 11.03 12.39
N ARG A 89 -7.83 11.08 13.71
CA ARG A 89 -8.95 11.09 14.66
C ARG A 89 -8.84 12.29 15.60
N ALA A 90 -9.88 13.13 15.64
CA ALA A 90 -10.06 14.17 16.63
C ALA A 90 -11.30 13.85 17.50
N GLY A 91 -11.10 13.53 18.78
CA GLY A 91 -12.19 13.23 19.71
C GLY A 91 -13.08 12.06 19.26
N ARG A 92 -14.31 12.35 18.80
CA ARG A 92 -15.27 11.38 18.26
C ARG A 92 -15.33 11.32 16.73
N THR A 93 -14.57 12.17 16.05
CA THR A 93 -14.65 12.35 14.60
C THR A 93 -13.38 11.82 13.94
N LEU A 94 -13.54 10.96 12.92
CA LEU A 94 -12.49 10.65 11.97
C LEU A 94 -12.49 11.71 10.89
N PHE A 95 -11.32 12.26 10.56
CA PHE A 95 -11.10 13.13 9.40
C PHE A 95 -10.24 12.35 8.40
N PHE A 96 -10.69 12.23 7.15
CA PHE A 96 -9.94 11.51 6.13
C PHE A 96 -10.12 12.09 4.74
N GLY A 97 -9.26 11.67 3.81
CA GLY A 97 -9.41 11.96 2.39
C GLY A 97 -8.85 10.84 1.51
N THR A 98 -9.18 10.92 0.23
CA THR A 98 -9.02 9.79 -0.70
C THR A 98 -7.84 9.93 -1.65
N GLY A 99 -7.48 8.81 -2.28
CA GLY A 99 -6.75 8.80 -3.54
C GLY A 99 -7.61 8.18 -4.63
N ALA A 100 -7.69 8.81 -5.80
CA ALA A 100 -8.42 8.29 -6.95
C ALA A 100 -7.49 7.56 -7.93
N ASN A 101 -7.96 6.47 -8.55
CA ASN A 101 -7.26 5.62 -9.53
C ASN A 101 -5.77 5.38 -9.23
N VAL A 102 -5.42 5.20 -7.95
CA VAL A 102 -4.02 5.22 -7.50
C VAL A 102 -3.20 4.08 -8.14
N ASN A 103 -3.84 2.97 -8.54
CA ASN A 103 -3.21 1.92 -9.33
C ASN A 103 -2.72 2.44 -10.70
N CYS A 104 -3.61 3.06 -11.48
CA CYS A 104 -3.26 3.67 -12.76
C CYS A 104 -2.22 4.78 -12.59
N LEU A 105 -2.36 5.63 -11.57
CA LEU A 105 -1.36 6.68 -11.28
C LEU A 105 0.01 6.12 -10.85
N THR A 106 0.07 4.96 -10.21
CA THR A 106 1.34 4.28 -9.84
C THR A 106 1.93 3.52 -11.03
N SER A 107 1.12 2.89 -11.89
CA SER A 107 1.59 2.27 -13.14
C SER A 107 2.09 3.35 -14.12
N GLY A 108 1.33 4.44 -14.28
CA GLY A 108 1.71 5.58 -15.09
C GLY A 108 2.98 6.30 -14.60
N ARG A 109 3.06 6.68 -13.32
CA ARG A 109 4.23 7.39 -12.80
C ARG A 109 5.41 6.44 -12.50
N THR A 110 5.15 5.39 -11.74
CA THR A 110 6.20 4.51 -11.17
C THR A 110 6.52 3.30 -12.02
N LEU A 111 5.86 3.12 -13.17
CA LEU A 111 6.32 2.23 -14.25
C LEU A 111 6.44 2.92 -15.62
N GLU A 112 6.01 4.18 -15.81
CA GLU A 112 5.97 4.87 -17.12
C GLU A 112 5.01 4.22 -18.15
N ASN A 113 4.00 3.48 -17.67
CA ASN A 113 2.99 2.87 -18.53
C ASN A 113 1.95 3.91 -19.00
N THR A 114 1.80 4.08 -20.31
CA THR A 114 0.80 4.96 -20.92
C THR A 114 -0.27 4.25 -21.74
N GLU A 115 -0.22 2.92 -21.84
CA GLU A 115 -1.09 2.12 -22.72
C GLU A 115 -2.47 1.89 -22.09
N PRO A 116 -3.56 2.44 -22.66
CA PRO A 116 -4.89 2.32 -22.08
C PRO A 116 -5.31 0.85 -21.95
N THR A 117 -5.74 0.47 -20.74
CA THR A 117 -5.99 -0.94 -20.38
C THR A 117 -7.35 -1.06 -19.71
N GLN A 118 -8.17 -2.01 -20.16
CA GLN A 118 -9.46 -2.37 -19.56
C GLN A 118 -9.55 -3.89 -19.41
N ASN A 119 -10.08 -4.35 -18.27
CA ASN A 119 -10.58 -5.72 -18.09
C ASN A 119 -12.01 -5.67 -17.50
N ALA A 120 -12.47 -6.74 -16.81
CA ALA A 120 -13.78 -6.77 -16.17
C ALA A 120 -13.83 -6.05 -14.81
N ASP A 121 -12.68 -5.64 -14.29
CA ASP A 121 -12.47 -5.26 -12.89
C ASP A 121 -12.04 -3.79 -12.75
N TRP A 122 -11.20 -3.30 -13.67
CA TRP A 122 -10.77 -1.91 -13.74
C TRP A 122 -10.50 -1.43 -15.17
N VAL A 123 -10.42 -0.10 -15.31
CA VAL A 123 -9.86 0.61 -16.46
C VAL A 123 -8.81 1.63 -16.00
N CYS A 124 -7.72 1.72 -16.77
CA CYS A 124 -6.79 2.85 -16.80
C CYS A 124 -6.81 3.45 -18.20
N GLU A 125 -7.16 4.73 -18.30
CA GLU A 125 -7.47 5.44 -19.54
C GLU A 125 -6.29 6.28 -20.06
N TYR A 126 -5.39 6.71 -19.17
CA TYR A 126 -4.24 7.57 -19.47
C TYR A 126 -4.60 8.74 -20.42
N GLY A 127 -3.93 8.87 -21.57
CA GLY A 127 -4.13 9.96 -22.54
C GLY A 127 -5.51 9.96 -23.21
N GLU A 128 -6.18 8.80 -23.24
CA GLU A 128 -7.54 8.65 -23.78
C GLU A 128 -8.64 8.97 -22.75
N SER A 129 -8.26 9.37 -21.53
CA SER A 129 -9.20 9.93 -20.57
C SER A 129 -9.77 11.26 -21.07
N GLN A 130 -11.06 11.49 -20.82
CA GLN A 130 -11.71 12.78 -21.08
C GLN A 130 -11.07 13.93 -20.28
N ILE A 131 -10.26 13.65 -19.26
CA ILE A 131 -9.53 14.66 -18.48
C ILE A 131 -8.21 15.05 -19.15
N ALA A 132 -7.44 14.10 -19.70
CA ALA A 132 -6.29 14.43 -20.54
C ALA A 132 -6.73 15.14 -21.84
N GLN A 133 -7.83 14.70 -22.47
CA GLN A 133 -8.38 15.34 -23.67
C GLN A 133 -8.80 16.80 -23.43
N HIS A 134 -9.35 17.15 -22.25
CA HIS A 134 -9.69 18.53 -21.88
C HIS A 134 -8.53 19.33 -21.28
N ASN A 135 -7.42 18.69 -20.90
CA ASN A 135 -6.23 19.35 -20.39
C ASN A 135 -4.96 18.82 -21.08
N PRO A 136 -4.63 19.31 -22.30
CA PRO A 136 -3.46 18.86 -23.05
C PRO A 136 -2.10 19.14 -22.38
N GLU A 137 -2.05 19.94 -21.31
CA GLU A 137 -0.84 20.15 -20.50
C GLU A 137 -0.65 19.07 -19.42
N LEU A 138 -1.66 18.23 -19.17
CA LEU A 138 -1.58 17.09 -18.25
C LEU A 138 -0.74 15.96 -18.90
N PRO A 139 0.40 15.54 -18.31
CA PRO A 139 1.15 14.41 -18.84
C PRO A 139 0.29 13.15 -18.94
N VAL A 140 0.38 12.43 -20.06
CA VAL A 140 -0.42 11.24 -20.40
C VAL A 140 -0.54 10.24 -19.23
N LYS A 141 0.58 9.98 -18.55
CA LYS A 141 0.69 9.11 -17.36
C LYS A 141 -0.10 9.57 -16.11
N LEU A 142 -0.76 10.73 -16.18
CA LEU A 142 -1.62 11.30 -15.13
C LEU A 142 -3.10 11.39 -15.52
N GLY A 143 -3.52 11.00 -16.73
CA GLY A 143 -4.90 11.22 -17.21
C GLY A 143 -5.99 10.51 -16.38
N ASP A 144 -5.66 9.41 -15.71
CA ASP A 144 -6.52 8.75 -14.72
C ASP A 144 -6.73 9.55 -13.42
N HIS A 145 -6.08 10.70 -13.26
CA HIS A 145 -6.32 11.61 -12.14
C HIS A 145 -7.81 11.96 -12.03
N ARG A 146 -8.33 11.99 -10.79
CA ARG A 146 -9.60 12.61 -10.44
C ARG A 146 -9.41 13.39 -9.15
N THR A 147 -10.20 14.45 -8.98
CA THR A 147 -10.18 15.27 -7.75
C THR A 147 -10.47 14.39 -6.52
N PRO A 148 -9.59 14.38 -5.50
CA PRO A 148 -9.82 13.59 -4.29
C PRO A 148 -10.95 14.19 -3.45
N ARG A 149 -11.57 13.33 -2.65
CA ARG A 149 -12.66 13.70 -1.74
C ARG A 149 -12.15 13.82 -0.31
N LEU A 150 -12.86 14.62 0.47
CA LEU A 150 -12.57 14.92 1.87
C LEU A 150 -13.79 14.53 2.70
N TYR A 151 -13.60 13.86 3.84
CA TYR A 151 -14.68 13.30 4.65
C TYR A 151 -14.47 13.51 6.14
N THR A 152 -15.58 13.58 6.87
CA THR A 152 -15.64 13.29 8.30
C THR A 152 -16.56 12.11 8.57
N TYR A 153 -16.22 11.26 9.54
CA TYR A 153 -17.10 10.22 10.06
C TYR A 153 -17.25 10.36 11.58
N ASP A 154 -18.47 10.56 12.08
CA ASP A 154 -18.77 10.61 13.51
C ASP A 154 -18.97 9.18 14.05
N MET A 155 -18.11 8.78 15.00
CA MET A 155 -18.08 7.42 15.54
C MET A 155 -19.22 7.12 16.54
N SER A 156 -20.03 8.11 16.90
CA SER A 156 -21.15 8.00 17.84
C SER A 156 -22.51 7.99 17.17
N SER A 157 -22.73 8.78 16.12
CA SER A 157 -23.92 8.67 15.25
C SER A 157 -23.75 7.63 14.14
N ASN A 158 -22.51 7.22 13.84
CA ASN A 158 -22.13 6.40 12.67
C ASN A 158 -22.43 7.10 11.32
N GLN A 159 -22.28 8.42 11.27
CA GLN A 159 -22.58 9.24 10.10
C GLN A 159 -21.32 9.61 9.33
N LEU A 160 -21.27 9.26 8.04
CA LEU A 160 -20.34 9.84 7.06
C LEU A 160 -20.90 11.18 6.56
N THR A 161 -20.03 12.19 6.44
CA THR A 161 -20.32 13.49 5.86
C THR A 161 -19.19 13.88 4.90
N GLU A 162 -19.51 14.13 3.63
CA GLU A 162 -18.54 14.69 2.67
C GLU A 162 -18.27 16.17 2.95
N LYS A 163 -17.01 16.56 2.80
CA LYS A 163 -16.47 17.91 3.07
C LYS A 163 -15.91 18.58 1.81
N THR A 164 -15.80 17.85 0.70
CA THR A 164 -15.29 18.33 -0.60
C THR A 164 -15.93 19.64 -1.06
N GLU A 165 -17.26 19.76 -0.94
CA GLU A 165 -17.99 20.96 -1.39
C GLU A 165 -17.73 22.19 -0.51
N LEU A 166 -17.32 22.03 0.75
CA LEU A 166 -16.92 23.17 1.60
C LEU A 166 -15.65 23.84 1.09
N VAL A 167 -14.75 23.07 0.48
CA VAL A 167 -13.52 23.57 -0.14
C VAL A 167 -13.86 24.29 -1.45
N LYS A 168 -14.69 23.67 -2.30
CA LYS A 168 -15.10 24.27 -3.58
C LYS A 168 -15.89 25.57 -3.40
N ALA A 169 -16.79 25.62 -2.41
CA ALA A 169 -17.60 26.80 -2.12
C ALA A 169 -16.82 27.94 -1.44
N ALA A 170 -15.59 27.71 -0.96
CA ALA A 170 -14.80 28.72 -0.27
C ALA A 170 -14.17 29.74 -1.23
N SER A 171 -13.49 29.27 -2.29
CA SER A 171 -12.96 30.12 -3.35
C SER A 171 -12.60 29.34 -4.63
N PRO A 172 -12.42 30.03 -5.78
CA PRO A 172 -11.84 29.43 -6.98
C PRO A 172 -10.42 28.88 -6.75
N ASP A 173 -9.61 29.52 -5.89
CA ASP A 173 -8.26 29.04 -5.58
C ASP A 173 -8.30 27.76 -4.73
N ASP A 174 -9.20 27.67 -3.75
CA ASP A 174 -9.40 26.46 -2.94
C ASP A 174 -9.89 25.30 -3.81
N THR A 175 -10.79 25.59 -4.75
CA THR A 175 -11.22 24.65 -5.80
C THR A 175 -10.03 24.17 -6.64
N SER A 176 -9.22 25.11 -7.15
CA SER A 176 -8.05 24.83 -7.99
C SER A 176 -6.98 24.04 -7.24
N ARG A 177 -6.69 24.36 -5.97
CA ARG A 177 -5.77 23.59 -5.13
C ARG A 177 -6.28 22.17 -4.90
N LEU A 178 -7.59 21.96 -4.68
CA LEU A 178 -8.16 20.62 -4.51
C LEU A 178 -8.14 19.81 -5.81
N GLN A 179 -8.52 20.42 -6.94
CA GLN A 179 -8.41 19.81 -8.27
C GLN A 179 -6.96 19.49 -8.64
N GLY A 180 -6.01 20.36 -8.29
CA GLY A 180 -4.58 20.16 -8.51
C GLY A 180 -3.91 19.17 -7.56
N THR A 181 -4.65 18.53 -6.64
CA THR A 181 -4.13 17.53 -5.69
C THR A 181 -4.32 16.11 -6.22
N VAL A 182 -3.24 15.31 -6.22
CA VAL A 182 -3.23 13.92 -6.73
C VAL A 182 -4.00 12.97 -5.80
N GLY A 183 -3.95 13.22 -4.50
CA GLY A 183 -4.68 12.47 -3.49
C GLY A 183 -4.28 12.90 -2.09
N ILE A 184 -5.20 12.78 -1.13
CA ILE A 184 -5.02 13.19 0.27
C ILE A 184 -4.24 12.10 1.01
N ARG A 185 -2.93 12.04 0.72
CA ARG A 185 -1.99 11.00 1.15
C ARG A 185 -1.69 11.01 2.66
N ALA A 186 -1.89 12.14 3.33
CA ALA A 186 -1.55 12.35 4.74
C ALA A 186 -2.67 13.07 5.51
N ALA A 187 -2.78 12.77 6.80
CA ALA A 187 -3.72 13.40 7.71
C ALA A 187 -3.13 13.49 9.13
N GLY A 188 -3.44 14.56 9.86
CA GLY A 188 -3.03 14.78 11.25
C GLY A 188 -3.93 15.79 11.94
N ASN A 189 -3.97 15.82 13.27
CA ASN A 189 -4.70 16.86 14.00
C ASN A 189 -4.01 17.24 15.31
N TYR A 190 -4.09 18.52 15.66
CA TYR A 190 -3.64 19.09 16.94
C TYR A 190 -4.21 20.50 17.13
N GLY A 191 -4.24 21.01 18.37
CA GLY A 191 -4.62 22.42 18.64
C GLY A 191 -6.03 22.84 18.17
N GLY A 192 -6.94 21.87 18.00
CA GLY A 192 -8.29 22.12 17.45
C GLY A 192 -8.36 22.17 15.92
N VAL A 193 -7.29 21.80 15.21
CA VAL A 193 -7.19 21.79 13.74
C VAL A 193 -6.89 20.38 13.25
N ALA A 194 -7.68 19.89 12.29
CA ALA A 194 -7.36 18.75 11.46
C ALA A 194 -6.77 19.23 10.12
N LEU A 195 -5.63 18.65 9.74
CA LEU A 195 -4.94 18.88 8.48
C LEU A 195 -5.04 17.64 7.60
N LEU A 196 -5.48 17.84 6.37
CA LEU A 196 -5.59 16.83 5.32
C LEU A 196 -4.77 17.31 4.12
N GLY A 197 -3.94 16.47 3.52
CA GLY A 197 -3.14 16.93 2.38
C GLY A 197 -2.34 15.85 1.66
N GLY A 198 -1.66 16.25 0.59
CA GLY A 198 -0.93 15.34 -0.28
C GLY A 198 -0.22 16.02 -1.45
N PRO A 199 0.43 15.24 -2.34
CA PRO A 199 1.07 15.75 -3.54
C PRO A 199 0.11 16.54 -4.43
N ALA A 200 0.58 17.67 -4.95
CA ALA A 200 0.00 18.31 -6.12
C ALA A 200 0.40 17.53 -7.40
N MET A 201 -0.14 17.94 -8.56
CA MET A 201 0.26 17.33 -9.83
C MET A 201 1.71 17.68 -10.24
N GLY A 202 2.25 18.80 -9.75
CA GLY A 202 3.67 19.18 -9.86
C GLY A 202 4.44 19.09 -8.53
N GLU A 203 5.57 19.81 -8.40
CA GLU A 203 6.56 19.66 -7.30
C GLU A 203 6.14 20.18 -5.91
N SER A 204 4.85 20.30 -5.62
CA SER A 204 4.33 20.90 -4.39
C SER A 204 3.35 19.99 -3.63
N ILE A 205 2.98 20.36 -2.40
CA ILE A 205 1.87 19.75 -1.65
C ILE A 205 0.79 20.79 -1.38
N ASN A 206 -0.45 20.34 -1.33
CA ASN A 206 -1.59 21.12 -0.85
C ASN A 206 -2.03 20.58 0.51
N LEU A 207 -2.22 21.48 1.48
CA LEU A 207 -2.84 21.17 2.77
C LEU A 207 -4.19 21.91 2.88
N PHE A 208 -5.19 21.22 3.41
CA PHE A 208 -6.55 21.68 3.68
C PHE A 208 -6.79 21.57 5.19
N ALA A 209 -7.32 22.63 5.80
CA ALA A 209 -7.52 22.71 7.25
C ALA A 209 -8.99 22.70 7.62
N PHE A 210 -9.32 21.99 8.70
CA PHE A 210 -10.67 21.92 9.25
C PHE A 210 -10.63 22.11 10.78
N ASP A 211 -11.64 22.78 11.31
CA ASP A 211 -11.87 22.90 12.75
C ASP A 211 -12.39 21.56 13.30
N THR A 212 -11.75 21.03 14.35
CA THR A 212 -12.10 19.69 14.88
C THR A 212 -13.42 19.61 15.61
N ASP A 213 -13.95 20.75 16.07
CA ASP A 213 -15.03 20.81 17.05
C ASP A 213 -16.36 21.14 16.36
N THR A 214 -16.29 21.90 15.27
CA THR A 214 -17.40 22.29 14.40
C THR A 214 -17.39 21.57 13.05
N GLY A 215 -16.25 21.03 12.63
CA GLY A 215 -16.05 20.47 11.29
C GLY A 215 -16.11 21.52 10.17
N ALA A 216 -15.95 22.81 10.49
CA ALA A 216 -15.87 23.91 9.54
C ALA A 216 -14.56 23.90 8.76
N TYR A 217 -14.56 24.46 7.55
CA TYR A 217 -13.35 24.63 6.74
C TYR A 217 -12.58 25.89 7.16
N LEU A 218 -11.26 25.78 7.30
CA LEU A 218 -10.35 26.85 7.73
C LEU A 218 -9.44 27.37 6.59
N GLY A 219 -9.65 26.91 5.36
CA GLY A 219 -8.86 27.28 4.18
C GLY A 219 -7.86 26.20 3.73
N SER A 220 -7.05 26.53 2.72
CA SER A 220 -5.96 25.70 2.21
C SER A 220 -4.71 26.51 1.88
N ARG A 221 -3.53 25.86 1.89
CA ARG A 221 -2.24 26.47 1.50
C ARG A 221 -1.42 25.47 0.68
N ASN A 222 -0.84 25.96 -0.42
CA ASN A 222 0.18 25.23 -1.18
C ASN A 222 1.57 25.46 -0.55
N PHE A 223 2.41 24.44 -0.55
CA PHE A 223 3.80 24.54 -0.12
C PHE A 223 4.72 24.15 -1.29
N PRO A 224 5.32 25.11 -2.02
CA PRO A 224 6.03 24.84 -3.27
C PRO A 224 7.41 24.19 -3.10
N ALA A 225 7.92 24.08 -1.87
CA ALA A 225 9.22 23.45 -1.59
C ALA A 225 9.14 21.91 -1.48
N TYR A 226 7.95 21.34 -1.28
CA TYR A 226 7.77 19.94 -0.92
C TYR A 226 6.83 19.25 -1.91
N GLY A 227 7.27 18.28 -2.71
CA GLY A 227 6.41 17.60 -3.68
C GLY A 227 5.58 16.42 -3.13
N ASN A 228 5.77 16.03 -1.87
CA ASN A 228 5.09 14.86 -1.31
C ASN A 228 5.08 14.87 0.24
N ILE A 229 4.01 14.32 0.83
CA ILE A 229 3.78 14.17 2.27
C ILE A 229 3.06 12.84 2.51
N ARG A 230 3.42 12.10 3.58
CA ARG A 230 2.85 10.77 3.86
C ARG A 230 2.25 10.55 5.24
N HIS A 231 2.77 11.19 6.30
CA HIS A 231 2.26 10.99 7.64
C HIS A 231 2.45 12.22 8.54
N PHE A 232 1.62 12.31 9.57
CA PHE A 232 1.76 13.24 10.68
C PHE A 232 1.82 12.45 12.01
N THR A 233 2.60 12.91 12.98
CA THR A 233 2.62 12.32 14.33
C THR A 233 2.59 13.40 15.40
N VAL A 234 1.98 13.10 16.55
CA VAL A 234 1.97 14.02 17.71
C VAL A 234 2.98 13.52 18.73
N ALA A 235 3.90 14.39 19.13
CA ALA A 235 4.96 14.09 20.09
C ALA A 235 5.09 15.24 21.10
N GLU A 236 5.01 14.93 22.40
CA GLU A 236 5.21 15.85 23.53
C GLU A 236 4.53 17.23 23.37
N GLY A 237 3.28 17.24 22.88
CA GLY A 237 2.48 18.47 22.75
C GLY A 237 2.72 19.26 21.46
N ALA A 238 3.38 18.68 20.45
CA ALA A 238 3.50 19.26 19.11
C ALA A 238 3.16 18.24 18.01
N LEU A 239 2.63 18.75 16.88
CA LEU A 239 2.34 17.98 15.67
C LEU A 239 3.53 18.08 14.70
N TYR A 240 3.93 16.96 14.12
CA TYR A 240 5.04 16.87 13.18
C TYR A 240 4.60 16.21 11.87
N ALA A 241 5.17 16.62 10.74
CA ALA A 241 4.86 16.13 9.41
C ALA A 241 6.12 15.66 8.67
N GLY A 242 6.06 14.50 8.01
CA GLY A 242 7.14 13.97 7.18
C GLY A 242 6.91 14.31 5.71
N VAL A 243 7.80 15.14 5.14
CA VAL A 243 7.70 15.63 3.75
C VAL A 243 8.94 15.29 2.92
N GLY A 244 8.80 15.36 1.60
CA GLY A 244 9.92 15.30 0.65
C GLY A 244 10.03 16.58 -0.17
N VAL A 245 11.27 16.99 -0.47
CA VAL A 245 11.62 18.24 -1.19
C VAL A 245 11.71 18.02 -2.70
N GLY A 246 11.25 19.00 -3.49
CA GLY A 246 11.25 18.95 -4.97
C GLY A 246 10.28 17.92 -5.56
N ASN A 247 10.37 17.66 -6.87
CA ASN A 247 9.45 16.75 -7.58
C ASN A 247 9.23 15.42 -6.85
N ASN A 248 7.96 15.09 -6.54
CA ASN A 248 7.53 13.94 -5.73
C ASN A 248 8.28 13.73 -4.39
N GLY A 249 9.08 14.70 -3.94
CA GLY A 249 10.00 14.60 -2.83
C GLY A 249 11.34 13.91 -3.10
N GLY A 250 11.77 13.84 -4.36
CA GLY A 250 12.97 13.14 -4.82
C GLY A 250 14.30 13.73 -4.37
N ASN A 251 14.37 14.99 -3.96
CA ASN A 251 15.65 15.65 -3.69
C ASN A 251 16.22 15.38 -2.28
N ARG A 252 15.34 15.16 -1.29
CA ARG A 252 15.63 14.87 0.13
C ARG A 252 14.34 14.81 0.95
N GLY A 253 14.40 14.36 2.20
CA GLY A 253 13.28 14.42 3.16
C GLY A 253 13.47 15.50 4.21
N HIS A 254 12.40 16.20 4.60
CA HIS A 254 12.40 17.11 5.75
C HIS A 254 11.37 16.64 6.79
N VAL A 255 11.57 17.01 8.05
CA VAL A 255 10.50 16.95 9.08
C VAL A 255 10.13 18.36 9.49
N LEU A 256 8.83 18.65 9.47
CA LEU A 256 8.27 19.93 9.85
C LEU A 256 7.56 19.79 11.20
N ARG A 257 7.74 20.75 12.11
CA ARG A 257 6.91 20.93 13.31
C ARG A 257 5.84 21.98 13.01
N TRP A 258 4.59 21.68 13.29
CA TRP A 258 3.49 22.64 13.21
C TRP A 258 3.61 23.70 14.30
N THR A 259 3.31 24.94 13.95
CA THR A 259 3.32 26.12 14.82
C THR A 259 2.06 26.99 14.62
N GLY A 260 1.02 26.40 14.03
CA GLY A 260 -0.22 27.08 13.67
C GLY A 260 -1.25 27.15 14.79
N SER A 261 -2.43 27.63 14.40
CA SER A 261 -3.62 27.77 15.24
C SER A 261 -4.88 27.61 14.38
N LYS A 262 -6.08 27.76 14.95
CA LYS A 262 -7.32 27.86 14.16
C LYS A 262 -7.36 29.08 13.22
N THR A 263 -6.53 30.12 13.45
CA THR A 263 -6.50 31.37 12.66
C THR A 263 -5.32 31.46 11.68
N ASP A 264 -4.23 30.72 11.91
CA ASP A 264 -3.22 30.41 10.88
C ASP A 264 -2.87 28.91 10.95
N PRO A 265 -3.70 28.03 10.34
CA PRO A 265 -3.53 26.57 10.46
C PRO A 265 -2.34 26.02 9.66
N PHE A 266 -1.59 26.88 8.96
CA PHE A 266 -0.55 26.48 8.01
C PHE A 266 0.84 27.05 8.36
N SER A 267 1.05 27.43 9.61
CA SER A 267 2.38 27.76 10.15
C SER A 267 3.16 26.48 10.50
N PHE A 268 4.39 26.39 10.00
CA PHE A 268 5.31 25.28 10.26
C PHE A 268 6.75 25.81 10.36
N VAL A 269 7.59 25.09 11.10
CA VAL A 269 9.05 25.27 11.10
C VAL A 269 9.76 23.96 10.77
N GLU A 270 10.89 24.04 10.09
CA GLU A 270 11.76 22.90 9.82
C GLU A 270 12.47 22.44 11.09
N VAL A 271 12.55 21.12 11.32
CA VAL A 271 13.23 20.50 12.48
C VAL A 271 14.05 19.26 12.11
N ALA A 272 14.18 18.95 10.82
CA ALA A 272 15.07 17.91 10.29
C ALA A 272 15.38 18.12 8.81
N VAL A 273 16.64 17.92 8.42
CA VAL A 273 17.04 17.61 7.04
C VAL A 273 17.54 16.16 7.00
N LEU A 274 16.92 15.34 6.15
CA LEU A 274 17.26 13.93 5.94
C LEU A 274 17.68 13.72 4.48
N PRO A 275 18.77 12.99 4.17
CA PRO A 275 19.23 12.75 2.80
C PRO A 275 18.29 11.87 1.96
N ALA A 276 17.25 11.29 2.58
CA ALA A 276 16.26 10.42 1.96
C ALA A 276 14.85 10.91 2.32
N GLN A 277 13.87 10.67 1.45
CA GLN A 277 12.51 11.18 1.58
C GLN A 277 11.78 10.62 2.81
N ALA A 278 11.17 11.46 3.65
CA ALA A 278 10.40 10.99 4.81
C ALA A 278 9.13 10.22 4.40
N ALA A 279 8.86 9.08 5.06
CA ALA A 279 7.84 8.12 4.63
C ALA A 279 6.77 7.75 5.69
N ASP A 280 7.17 7.37 6.89
CA ASP A 280 6.31 7.30 8.08
C ASP A 280 7.08 7.87 9.28
N LEU A 281 6.37 8.32 10.32
CA LEU A 281 7.00 8.78 11.57
C LEU A 281 6.18 8.46 12.82
N THR A 282 6.89 8.10 13.89
CA THR A 282 6.36 7.60 15.17
C THR A 282 7.20 8.08 16.35
N VAL A 283 6.67 7.99 17.57
CA VAL A 283 7.40 8.31 18.80
C VAL A 283 7.88 7.04 19.51
N HIS A 284 9.16 6.99 19.88
CA HIS A 284 9.77 5.89 20.64
C HIS A 284 10.87 6.46 21.56
N ASP A 285 10.95 5.97 22.80
CA ASP A 285 11.98 6.32 23.80
C ASP A 285 12.32 7.84 23.94
N GLY A 286 11.29 8.70 23.87
CA GLY A 286 11.45 10.17 23.98
C GLY A 286 12.07 10.84 22.74
N ARG A 287 11.88 10.24 21.56
CA ARG A 287 12.38 10.70 20.26
C ARG A 287 11.35 10.45 19.17
N ILE A 288 11.42 11.21 18.08
CA ILE A 288 10.73 10.89 16.83
C ILE A 288 11.66 10.01 15.99
N PHE A 289 11.11 8.94 15.44
CA PHE A 289 11.76 8.12 14.42
C PHE A 289 11.04 8.30 13.10
N VAL A 290 11.82 8.28 12.00
CA VAL A 290 11.35 8.44 10.61
C VAL A 290 11.84 7.26 9.79
N THR A 291 10.95 6.62 9.04
CA THR A 291 11.33 5.75 7.92
C THR A 291 11.49 6.56 6.65
N THR A 292 12.45 6.22 5.78
CA THR A 292 12.67 6.93 4.52
C THR A 292 12.52 6.07 3.28
N TRP A 293 12.22 6.71 2.15
CA TRP A 293 12.37 6.17 0.80
C TRP A 293 13.57 6.85 0.11
N PRO A 294 14.29 6.16 -0.78
CA PRO A 294 15.30 6.76 -1.61
C PRO A 294 14.72 7.88 -2.46
N GLY A 295 15.50 8.95 -2.62
CA GLY A 295 15.15 10.06 -3.49
C GLY A 295 15.35 9.69 -4.96
N SER A 296 14.31 9.86 -5.77
CA SER A 296 14.42 9.92 -7.23
C SER A 296 13.52 11.04 -7.75
N THR A 297 14.07 11.91 -8.62
CA THR A 297 13.34 13.01 -9.28
C THR A 297 12.35 12.51 -10.32
N GLU A 298 12.55 11.28 -10.80
CA GLU A 298 11.70 10.54 -11.73
C GLU A 298 11.21 9.27 -11.03
N GLU A 299 9.96 8.85 -11.28
CA GLU A 299 9.37 7.73 -10.53
C GLU A 299 9.82 6.36 -11.05
N LEU A 300 10.12 6.23 -12.34
CA LEU A 300 11.24 5.42 -12.83
C LEU A 300 12.35 6.36 -13.30
N GLY A 301 13.58 6.10 -12.86
CA GLY A 301 14.75 6.91 -13.18
C GLY A 301 15.70 7.00 -12.00
N ALA A 302 16.62 6.05 -11.93
CA ALA A 302 18.00 6.52 -11.92
C ALA A 302 18.28 6.94 -13.37
N ASP A 303 18.66 8.20 -13.57
CA ASP A 303 19.36 8.60 -14.78
C ASP A 303 20.55 7.62 -14.92
N ALA A 304 20.68 6.89 -16.02
CA ALA A 304 21.66 5.78 -16.10
C ALA A 304 23.13 6.26 -16.03
N ALA A 305 23.34 7.58 -16.14
CA ALA A 305 24.61 8.26 -15.93
C ALA A 305 24.75 8.95 -14.56
N ALA A 306 23.72 8.92 -13.69
CA ALA A 306 23.82 9.46 -12.35
C ALA A 306 24.70 8.57 -11.45
N PRO A 307 25.55 9.16 -10.59
CA PRO A 307 26.34 8.38 -9.64
C PRO A 307 25.42 7.67 -8.63
N ALA A 308 25.78 6.45 -8.25
CA ALA A 308 25.08 5.69 -7.22
C ALA A 308 24.89 6.55 -5.94
N PRO A 309 23.68 6.61 -5.35
CA PRO A 309 23.43 7.46 -4.20
C PRO A 309 24.33 7.09 -3.03
N ALA A 310 24.78 8.09 -2.26
CA ALA A 310 25.39 7.84 -0.97
C ALA A 310 24.45 6.98 -0.13
N ALA A 311 24.96 5.93 0.56
CA ALA A 311 24.12 4.96 1.26
C ALA A 311 23.14 5.59 2.26
N SER A 312 23.47 6.76 2.82
CA SER A 312 22.59 7.57 3.67
C SER A 312 21.26 7.97 3.00
N ALA A 313 21.25 8.16 1.68
CA ALA A 313 20.09 8.49 0.86
C ALA A 313 19.20 7.28 0.53
N LEU A 314 19.56 6.05 0.92
CA LEU A 314 18.75 4.85 0.72
C LEU A 314 17.64 4.69 1.79
N ALA A 315 16.77 3.69 1.61
CA ALA A 315 15.74 3.31 2.59
C ALA A 315 16.34 3.07 3.99
N SER A 316 15.97 3.92 4.95
CA SER A 316 16.65 4.05 6.24
C SER A 316 15.69 4.34 7.39
N VAL A 317 16.11 4.03 8.61
CA VAL A 317 15.48 4.54 9.83
C VAL A 317 16.36 5.65 10.41
N TRP A 318 15.77 6.82 10.61
CA TRP A 318 16.38 8.00 11.22
C TRP A 318 15.75 8.30 12.57
N MET A 319 16.53 8.88 13.47
CA MET A 319 16.19 9.16 14.87
C MET A 319 16.51 10.61 15.21
N SER A 320 15.55 11.33 15.79
CA SER A 320 15.73 12.71 16.25
C SER A 320 16.66 12.82 17.46
N PRO A 321 17.13 14.03 17.81
CA PRO A 321 17.50 14.36 19.19
C PRO A 321 16.42 13.95 20.20
N LYS A 322 16.76 13.89 21.49
CA LYS A 322 15.72 13.74 22.52
C LYS A 322 14.78 14.94 22.43
N LEU A 323 13.47 14.65 22.51
CA LEU A 323 12.48 15.68 22.74
C LEU A 323 12.84 16.40 24.06
N ARG A 324 12.80 17.73 24.01
CA ARG A 324 13.06 18.58 25.17
C ARG A 324 11.80 18.49 26.03
N ALA A 325 11.95 18.21 27.33
CA ALA A 325 10.81 17.96 28.21
C ALA A 325 9.99 19.24 28.44
N GLY A 326 8.96 19.44 27.61
CA GLY A 326 8.12 20.64 27.57
C GLY A 326 8.15 21.33 26.19
N GLU A 327 7.41 22.43 26.07
CA GLU A 327 7.40 23.20 24.82
C GLU A 327 8.80 23.76 24.50
N PRO A 328 9.21 23.81 23.21
CA PRO A 328 8.38 23.56 22.02
C PRO A 328 8.69 22.22 21.33
N GLY A 329 9.18 21.20 22.06
CA GLY A 329 9.68 19.97 21.46
C GLY A 329 10.99 20.17 20.68
N LEU A 330 11.10 19.62 19.45
CA LEU A 330 12.26 19.89 18.57
C LEU A 330 12.20 21.33 18.03
N THR A 331 13.33 22.00 17.92
CA THR A 331 13.48 23.35 17.32
C THR A 331 14.25 23.31 16.00
N PRO A 332 14.31 24.41 15.23
CA PRO A 332 15.21 24.52 14.08
C PRO A 332 16.70 24.27 14.40
N ASP A 333 17.12 24.40 15.66
CA ASP A 333 18.49 24.04 16.11
C ASP A 333 18.76 22.52 15.95
N ASP A 334 17.72 21.69 16.09
CA ASP A 334 17.79 20.23 16.07
C ASP A 334 17.89 19.68 14.63
N THR A 335 17.72 20.53 13.61
CA THR A 335 17.59 20.18 12.18
C THR A 335 18.69 19.27 11.64
N ASN A 336 19.94 19.50 12.05
CA ASN A 336 21.10 18.72 11.60
C ASN A 336 21.59 17.68 12.62
N ALA A 337 20.84 17.47 13.72
CA ALA A 337 21.23 16.60 14.83
C ALA A 337 20.54 15.21 14.80
N TRP A 338 19.92 14.86 13.68
CA TRP A 338 19.30 13.56 13.44
C TRP A 338 20.34 12.48 13.08
N GLN A 339 20.09 11.26 13.52
CA GLN A 339 21.02 10.13 13.38
C GLN A 339 20.38 8.99 12.58
N GLN A 340 21.10 8.47 11.58
CA GLN A 340 20.74 7.22 10.92
C GLN A 340 21.02 6.06 11.87
N VAL A 341 20.03 5.20 12.11
CA VAL A 341 20.14 4.07 13.04
C VAL A 341 19.96 2.70 12.38
N TRP A 342 19.46 2.66 11.14
CA TRP A 342 19.39 1.47 10.30
C TRP A 342 19.35 1.86 8.81
N ASN A 343 19.85 0.99 7.94
CA ASN A 343 19.83 1.15 6.49
C ASN A 343 19.58 -0.20 5.78
N VAL A 344 18.93 -0.13 4.62
CA VAL A 344 18.64 -1.29 3.75
C VAL A 344 19.87 -2.12 3.38
N THR A 345 21.05 -1.52 3.19
CA THR A 345 22.29 -2.25 2.86
C THR A 345 22.81 -3.14 3.98
N SER A 346 22.22 -3.06 5.18
CA SER A 346 22.47 -4.06 6.24
C SER A 346 21.78 -5.41 5.98
N TYR A 347 20.82 -5.47 5.04
CA TYR A 347 19.99 -6.64 4.73
C TYR A 347 20.01 -7.01 3.24
N GLU A 348 19.90 -6.03 2.34
CA GLU A 348 19.87 -6.26 0.88
C GLU A 348 21.30 -6.27 0.31
N PRO A 349 21.78 -7.40 -0.23
CA PRO A 349 23.10 -7.52 -0.85
C PRO A 349 23.13 -7.13 -2.34
N ASP A 350 22.00 -6.75 -2.94
CA ASP A 350 21.90 -6.27 -4.33
C ASP A 350 21.72 -4.75 -4.39
N GLU A 351 22.74 -4.02 -4.86
CA GLU A 351 22.76 -2.55 -4.80
C GLU A 351 21.64 -1.89 -5.62
N VAL A 352 21.34 -2.45 -6.79
CA VAL A 352 20.27 -1.95 -7.69
C VAL A 352 18.88 -2.20 -7.08
N THR A 353 18.64 -3.38 -6.50
CA THR A 353 17.39 -3.66 -5.79
C THR A 353 17.28 -2.77 -4.54
N ALA A 354 18.35 -2.58 -3.78
CA ALA A 354 18.39 -1.71 -2.59
C ALA A 354 17.98 -0.26 -2.90
N TYR A 355 18.33 0.26 -4.08
CA TYR A 355 17.88 1.59 -4.55
C TYR A 355 16.36 1.68 -4.81
N THR A 356 15.66 0.55 -4.94
CA THR A 356 14.19 0.53 -5.17
C THR A 356 13.35 0.28 -3.90
N TYR A 357 13.98 -0.04 -2.76
CA TYR A 357 13.28 -0.23 -1.49
C TYR A 357 12.67 1.09 -0.98
N GLY A 358 11.40 1.07 -0.61
CA GLY A 358 10.86 1.97 0.41
C GLY A 358 10.91 1.34 1.80
N LEU A 359 10.79 2.15 2.84
CA LEU A 359 10.33 1.71 4.16
C LEU A 359 8.91 2.20 4.45
N GLY A 360 8.16 1.39 5.18
CA GLY A 360 6.74 1.60 5.43
C GLY A 360 6.40 1.92 6.89
N GLY A 361 5.31 1.31 7.34
CA GLY A 361 4.67 1.54 8.63
C GLY A 361 5.61 1.41 9.82
N LEU A 362 5.52 2.35 10.75
CA LEU A 362 6.44 2.53 11.87
C LEU A 362 5.70 2.68 13.21
N ALA A 363 6.01 1.84 14.20
CA ALA A 363 5.33 1.87 15.52
C ALA A 363 6.24 1.51 16.71
N SER A 364 5.97 2.12 17.86
CA SER A 364 6.58 1.73 19.15
C SER A 364 5.68 0.74 19.89
N TYR A 365 6.19 -0.45 20.21
CA TYR A 365 5.43 -1.50 20.89
C TYR A 365 6.31 -2.31 21.87
N GLY A 366 5.87 -2.40 23.13
CA GLY A 366 6.48 -3.29 24.13
C GLY A 366 7.99 -3.08 24.37
N GLY A 367 8.48 -1.84 24.28
CA GLY A 367 9.90 -1.49 24.45
C GLY A 367 10.78 -1.75 23.22
N TYR A 368 10.18 -1.75 22.03
CA TYR A 368 10.88 -1.81 20.74
C TYR A 368 10.18 -0.90 19.70
N LEU A 369 10.96 -0.29 18.82
CA LEU A 369 10.49 0.26 17.55
C LEU A 369 10.34 -0.87 16.54
N TYR A 370 9.25 -0.91 15.77
CA TYR A 370 8.98 -1.84 14.67
C TYR A 370 8.85 -1.08 13.36
N TRP A 371 9.43 -1.64 12.29
CA TRP A 371 9.27 -1.15 10.91
C TRP A 371 9.24 -2.31 9.92
N GLY A 372 8.78 -2.05 8.71
CA GLY A 372 8.86 -3.00 7.61
C GLY A 372 9.20 -2.35 6.28
N THR A 373 9.62 -3.16 5.31
CA THR A 373 9.97 -2.69 3.96
C THR A 373 8.74 -2.48 3.08
N MET A 374 8.98 -1.84 1.93
CA MET A 374 8.02 -1.60 0.86
C MET A 374 8.70 -1.79 -0.50
N HIS A 375 8.11 -2.57 -1.39
CA HIS A 375 8.64 -2.89 -2.71
C HIS A 375 7.59 -2.52 -3.76
N VAL A 376 7.89 -1.56 -4.63
CA VAL A 376 7.01 -1.24 -5.77
C VAL A 376 7.05 -2.44 -6.72
N PRO A 377 5.90 -3.06 -7.08
CA PRO A 377 5.89 -4.18 -8.01
C PRO A 377 6.62 -3.83 -9.31
N MET A 378 7.39 -4.78 -9.83
CA MET A 378 8.23 -4.66 -11.04
C MET A 378 9.34 -3.58 -11.06
N LYS A 379 9.34 -2.55 -10.20
CA LYS A 379 10.35 -1.47 -10.25
C LYS A 379 11.80 -1.96 -10.20
N ALA A 380 12.10 -2.95 -9.35
CA ALA A 380 13.43 -3.57 -9.29
C ALA A 380 13.78 -4.32 -10.58
N THR A 381 12.81 -4.99 -11.18
CA THR A 381 12.95 -5.72 -12.45
C THR A 381 13.23 -4.76 -13.60
N THR A 382 12.42 -3.70 -13.74
CA THR A 382 12.57 -2.68 -14.79
C THR A 382 13.93 -1.98 -14.70
N LEU A 383 14.39 -1.61 -13.49
CA LEU A 383 15.70 -0.98 -13.31
C LEU A 383 16.85 -1.95 -13.65
N HIS A 384 16.79 -3.21 -13.22
CA HIS A 384 17.80 -4.21 -13.58
C HIS A 384 17.86 -4.49 -15.09
N LEU A 385 16.70 -4.62 -15.76
CA LEU A 385 16.65 -4.84 -17.22
C LEU A 385 17.14 -3.63 -18.02
N SER A 386 17.09 -2.42 -17.44
CA SER A 386 17.65 -1.20 -18.04
C SER A 386 19.17 -1.10 -17.85
N LEU A 387 19.69 -1.38 -16.65
CA LEU A 387 21.12 -1.28 -16.33
C LEU A 387 21.94 -2.47 -16.85
N TYR A 388 21.39 -3.67 -16.79
CA TYR A 388 22.04 -4.94 -17.14
C TYR A 388 21.15 -5.78 -18.08
N PRO A 389 20.89 -5.30 -19.33
CA PRO A 389 19.99 -5.95 -20.28
C PRO A 389 20.49 -7.38 -20.66
N PRO A 390 19.75 -8.45 -20.31
CA PRO A 390 20.21 -9.81 -20.57
C PRO A 390 20.10 -10.20 -22.06
N ALA A 391 21.07 -10.97 -22.54
CA ALA A 391 21.17 -11.37 -23.95
C ALA A 391 20.08 -12.34 -24.44
N ASP A 392 19.38 -13.03 -23.53
CA ASP A 392 18.32 -14.00 -23.86
C ASP A 392 17.14 -13.97 -22.87
N GLU A 393 16.04 -14.65 -23.22
CA GLU A 393 14.83 -14.73 -22.39
C GLU A 393 15.06 -15.48 -21.06
N ALA A 394 16.08 -16.33 -20.95
CA ALA A 394 16.39 -17.05 -19.72
C ALA A 394 17.06 -16.11 -18.70
N GLY A 395 17.96 -15.23 -19.14
CA GLY A 395 18.52 -14.14 -18.35
C GLY A 395 17.45 -13.15 -17.91
N LYS A 396 16.52 -12.77 -18.80
CA LYS A 396 15.36 -11.92 -18.43
C LYS A 396 14.45 -12.59 -17.40
N THR A 397 14.14 -13.88 -17.58
CA THR A 397 13.39 -14.70 -16.61
C THR A 397 14.09 -14.75 -15.25
N ALA A 398 15.42 -14.97 -15.24
CA ALA A 398 16.22 -14.99 -14.02
C ALA A 398 16.21 -13.62 -13.32
N THR A 399 16.36 -12.52 -14.05
CA THR A 399 16.25 -11.15 -13.50
C THR A 399 14.85 -10.87 -12.96
N ALA A 400 13.78 -11.22 -13.69
CA ALA A 400 12.41 -11.10 -13.23
C ALA A 400 12.18 -11.82 -11.90
N GLN A 401 12.63 -13.07 -11.76
CA GLN A 401 12.50 -13.84 -10.52
C GLN A 401 13.39 -13.29 -9.39
N ASN A 402 14.67 -13.03 -9.67
CA ASN A 402 15.65 -12.72 -8.63
C ASN A 402 15.56 -11.28 -8.10
N THR A 403 14.85 -10.38 -8.78
CA THR A 403 14.56 -9.01 -8.30
C THR A 403 13.35 -8.91 -7.37
N GLN A 404 12.49 -9.94 -7.28
CA GLN A 404 11.30 -9.85 -6.42
C GLN A 404 11.66 -9.84 -4.93
N ARG A 405 10.88 -9.09 -4.16
CA ARG A 405 11.00 -8.96 -2.70
C ARG A 405 9.60 -8.88 -2.06
N ALA A 406 9.31 -9.82 -1.17
CA ALA A 406 8.22 -9.68 -0.20
C ALA A 406 8.74 -8.90 1.02
N ILE A 407 7.83 -8.33 1.82
CA ILE A 407 8.21 -7.47 2.95
C ILE A 407 9.06 -8.19 4.00
N SER A 408 10.08 -7.49 4.50
CA SER A 408 10.82 -7.87 5.70
C SER A 408 10.39 -6.97 6.85
N ILE A 409 10.20 -7.57 8.04
CA ILE A 409 9.73 -6.90 9.25
C ILE A 409 10.85 -6.95 10.29
N TYR A 410 11.17 -5.79 10.85
CA TYR A 410 12.23 -5.60 11.83
C TYR A 410 11.67 -5.02 13.12
N ARG A 411 12.50 -5.10 14.15
CA ARG A 411 12.40 -4.22 15.30
C ARG A 411 13.76 -3.89 15.87
N GLY A 412 13.84 -2.85 16.68
CA GLY A 412 15.03 -2.52 17.44
C GLY A 412 14.75 -1.71 18.70
N LYS A 413 15.80 -1.50 19.50
CA LYS A 413 15.76 -0.71 20.75
C LYS A 413 17.17 -0.28 21.17
N GLY A 414 17.26 0.62 22.14
CA GLY A 414 18.55 1.09 22.68
C GLY A 414 19.33 1.97 21.72
N PHE A 415 18.63 2.58 20.75
CA PHE A 415 19.22 3.36 19.67
C PHE A 415 20.06 4.55 20.16
N GLY A 416 21.14 4.87 19.44
CA GLY A 416 22.09 5.90 19.85
C GLY A 416 22.92 5.53 21.08
N SER A 417 23.12 4.23 21.33
CA SER A 417 23.99 3.72 22.40
C SER A 417 24.71 2.44 21.96
N SER A 418 25.75 2.02 22.70
CA SER A 418 26.41 0.72 22.50
C SER A 418 25.50 -0.50 22.75
N ASN A 419 24.30 -0.29 23.32
CA ASN A 419 23.28 -1.33 23.51
C ASN A 419 22.24 -1.38 22.36
N GLN A 420 22.46 -0.63 21.28
CA GLN A 420 21.57 -0.65 20.11
C GLN A 420 21.51 -2.06 19.52
N LYS A 421 20.29 -2.61 19.42
CA LYS A 421 20.06 -3.92 18.80
C LYS A 421 18.90 -3.85 17.81
N VAL A 422 19.10 -4.45 16.64
CA VAL A 422 18.05 -4.75 15.65
C VAL A 422 17.81 -6.28 15.63
N GLU A 423 16.56 -6.69 15.47
CA GLU A 423 16.13 -8.08 15.30
C GLU A 423 15.23 -8.17 14.06
N MET A 424 15.60 -8.98 13.06
CA MET A 424 14.70 -9.33 11.96
C MET A 424 13.66 -10.35 12.46
N LEU A 425 12.39 -10.08 12.19
CA LEU A 425 11.27 -10.92 12.62
C LEU A 425 10.80 -11.82 11.49
N TYR A 426 10.63 -11.22 10.31
CA TYR A 426 10.24 -11.85 9.05
C TYR A 426 11.15 -11.33 7.94
N GLY A 427 11.64 -12.21 7.07
CA GLY A 427 12.63 -11.90 6.03
C GLY A 427 13.44 -13.13 5.62
N ALA A 428 14.47 -12.95 4.78
CA ALA A 428 15.30 -14.04 4.27
C ALA A 428 16.72 -14.05 4.89
N THR A 429 17.31 -15.24 5.03
CA THR A 429 18.75 -15.41 5.37
C THR A 429 19.67 -15.12 4.19
N GLU A 430 19.19 -15.35 2.96
CA GLU A 430 19.94 -15.14 1.73
C GLU A 430 19.05 -14.54 0.64
N LEU A 431 19.50 -13.48 -0.01
CA LEU A 431 18.82 -12.85 -1.14
C LEU A 431 19.61 -13.06 -2.44
N PRO A 432 18.93 -13.08 -3.60
CA PRO A 432 19.61 -13.04 -4.88
C PRO A 432 20.21 -11.65 -5.09
N ALA A 433 21.49 -11.59 -5.48
CA ALA A 433 22.16 -10.39 -5.93
C ALA A 433 22.86 -10.63 -7.27
N PHE A 434 22.79 -9.64 -8.15
CA PHE A 434 23.54 -9.63 -9.38
C PHE A 434 24.99 -9.23 -9.11
N ASP A 435 25.88 -9.82 -9.88
CA ASP A 435 27.28 -9.45 -9.99
C ASP A 435 27.50 -9.18 -11.49
N PRO A 436 27.74 -7.93 -11.92
CA PRO A 436 27.92 -7.61 -13.33
C PRO A 436 29.32 -7.96 -13.86
N GLU A 437 30.33 -8.13 -13.00
CA GLU A 437 31.70 -8.48 -13.40
C GLU A 437 31.86 -10.00 -13.62
N ALA A 438 31.04 -10.81 -12.94
CA ALA A 438 30.99 -12.25 -13.07
C ALA A 438 30.86 -12.72 -14.54
N ASN A 439 31.32 -13.95 -14.80
CA ASN A 439 31.34 -14.55 -16.14
C ASN A 439 32.09 -13.71 -17.21
N GLY A 440 32.97 -12.80 -16.81
CA GLY A 440 33.74 -11.94 -17.71
C GLY A 440 32.95 -10.75 -18.25
N GLY A 441 32.11 -10.13 -17.41
CA GLY A 441 31.25 -8.99 -17.80
C GLY A 441 29.90 -9.39 -18.41
N VAL A 442 29.58 -10.68 -18.45
CA VAL A 442 28.23 -11.19 -18.82
C VAL A 442 27.27 -11.14 -17.62
N GLY A 443 27.84 -11.16 -16.41
CA GLY A 443 27.14 -11.09 -15.14
C GLY A 443 26.60 -12.45 -14.65
N ALA A 444 26.20 -12.48 -13.38
CA ALA A 444 25.63 -13.65 -12.71
C ALA A 444 24.69 -13.28 -11.55
N TRP A 445 23.60 -14.01 -11.40
CA TRP A 445 22.81 -14.00 -10.16
C TRP A 445 23.38 -15.00 -9.15
N THR A 446 23.66 -14.53 -7.93
CA THR A 446 24.19 -15.35 -6.82
C THR A 446 23.33 -15.17 -5.57
N LYS A 447 23.23 -16.20 -4.71
CA LYS A 447 22.70 -16.03 -3.36
C LYS A 447 23.79 -15.43 -2.47
N LYS A 448 23.48 -14.33 -1.79
CA LYS A 448 24.36 -13.68 -0.81
C LYS A 448 23.64 -13.59 0.55
N SER A 449 24.40 -13.77 1.63
CA SER A 449 23.93 -13.64 3.02
C SER A 449 23.35 -12.24 3.28
N THR A 450 22.19 -12.17 3.92
CA THR A 450 21.62 -10.92 4.45
C THR A 450 22.20 -10.56 5.82
N ASN A 451 23.01 -11.44 6.42
CA ASN A 451 23.55 -11.37 7.78
C ASN A 451 22.50 -11.37 8.91
N TYR A 452 21.22 -11.60 8.58
CA TYR A 452 20.15 -11.82 9.54
C TYR A 452 19.63 -13.26 9.49
N THR A 453 19.07 -13.74 10.60
CA THR A 453 18.20 -14.91 10.65
C THR A 453 16.81 -14.43 11.08
N PRO A 454 15.72 -14.75 10.36
CA PRO A 454 14.39 -14.36 10.76
C PRO A 454 13.99 -15.05 12.07
N LYS A 455 13.35 -14.31 12.97
CA LYS A 455 12.96 -14.83 14.29
C LYS A 455 11.69 -15.68 14.27
N PHE A 456 10.78 -15.45 13.33
CA PHE A 456 9.42 -16.02 13.36
C PHE A 456 8.96 -16.66 12.06
N GLY A 457 9.50 -16.28 10.90
CA GLY A 457 9.15 -16.87 9.60
C GLY A 457 9.74 -16.11 8.42
N ASP A 458 9.39 -16.53 7.20
CA ASP A 458 9.94 -15.96 5.97
C ASP A 458 9.43 -14.55 5.65
N ALA A 459 9.97 -13.94 4.59
CA ALA A 459 9.48 -12.66 4.07
C ALA A 459 7.97 -12.73 3.73
N GLY A 460 7.28 -11.59 3.81
CA GLY A 460 5.85 -11.49 3.54
C GLY A 460 4.96 -12.22 4.55
N PHE A 461 5.48 -12.56 5.73
CA PHE A 461 4.86 -13.48 6.69
C PHE A 461 4.60 -14.89 6.11
N GLY A 462 5.28 -15.26 5.02
CA GLY A 462 5.05 -16.48 4.24
C GLY A 462 4.28 -16.26 2.94
N ASN A 463 3.57 -15.14 2.78
CA ASN A 463 2.91 -14.76 1.52
C ASN A 463 3.89 -13.97 0.63
N PRO A 464 4.33 -14.49 -0.54
CA PRO A 464 5.30 -13.81 -1.39
C PRO A 464 4.75 -12.55 -2.09
N TYR A 465 3.43 -12.36 -2.13
CA TYR A 465 2.79 -11.20 -2.75
C TYR A 465 2.56 -10.04 -1.77
N ASN A 466 2.82 -10.21 -0.47
CA ASN A 466 2.92 -9.10 0.49
C ASN A 466 4.12 -8.20 0.16
N ASN A 467 3.90 -7.11 -0.60
CA ASN A 467 4.96 -6.22 -1.09
C ASN A 467 5.08 -4.91 -0.30
N TYR A 468 4.04 -4.45 0.40
CA TYR A 468 4.12 -3.25 1.24
C TYR A 468 3.74 -3.47 2.69
N THR A 469 4.52 -2.88 3.61
CA THR A 469 4.12 -2.68 5.02
C THR A 469 3.43 -1.33 5.13
N TRP A 470 2.12 -1.22 4.87
CA TRP A 470 1.48 0.10 4.70
C TRP A 470 1.24 0.89 5.98
N LYS A 471 0.76 0.23 7.04
CA LYS A 471 0.63 0.90 8.34
C LYS A 471 0.84 -0.05 9.51
N MET A 472 1.37 0.50 10.60
CA MET A 472 1.40 -0.13 11.91
C MET A 472 0.63 0.72 12.92
N THR A 473 -0.06 0.08 13.85
CA THR A 473 -0.71 0.77 14.99
C THR A 473 -0.81 -0.14 16.22
N VAL A 474 -0.96 0.43 17.41
CA VAL A 474 -1.11 -0.33 18.67
C VAL A 474 -2.49 -0.08 19.24
N ALA A 475 -3.24 -1.16 19.47
CA ALA A 475 -4.58 -1.13 20.06
C ALA A 475 -4.79 -2.33 20.98
N GLY A 476 -5.50 -2.13 22.10
CA GLY A 476 -5.86 -3.23 23.02
C GLY A 476 -4.70 -4.02 23.64
N GLY A 477 -3.45 -3.57 23.51
CA GLY A 477 -2.24 -4.28 23.93
C GLY A 477 -1.55 -5.12 22.84
N LYS A 478 -2.06 -5.09 21.60
CA LYS A 478 -1.47 -5.76 20.42
C LYS A 478 -0.94 -4.72 19.43
N LEU A 479 0.11 -5.06 18.69
CA LEU A 479 0.58 -4.31 17.52
C LEU A 479 -0.06 -4.91 16.28
N TYR A 480 -0.76 -4.10 15.48
CA TYR A 480 -1.38 -4.49 14.22
C TYR A 480 -0.56 -3.94 13.04
N ILE A 481 -0.50 -4.72 11.95
CA ILE A 481 0.26 -4.41 10.74
C ILE A 481 -0.64 -4.69 9.53
N GLY A 482 -0.98 -3.65 8.78
CA GLY A 482 -1.72 -3.74 7.52
C GLY A 482 -0.77 -3.69 6.34
N THR A 483 -0.92 -4.62 5.39
CA THR A 483 -0.04 -4.74 4.22
C THR A 483 -0.68 -4.20 2.93
N MET A 484 0.06 -4.28 1.83
CA MET A 484 -0.52 -4.52 0.50
C MET A 484 -0.09 -5.91 0.04
N ASP A 485 -1.04 -6.61 -0.57
CA ASP A 485 -0.83 -7.75 -1.44
C ASP A 485 -1.06 -7.31 -2.91
N TRP A 486 -0.25 -7.78 -3.86
CA TRP A 486 -0.42 -7.42 -5.28
C TRP A 486 -0.77 -8.59 -6.21
N SER A 487 -1.09 -9.77 -5.67
CA SER A 487 -1.39 -10.97 -6.45
C SER A 487 -2.54 -10.79 -7.43
N TYR A 488 -3.59 -10.06 -7.05
CA TYR A 488 -4.74 -9.75 -7.93
C TYR A 488 -4.36 -8.89 -9.14
N LEU A 489 -3.31 -8.07 -9.03
CA LEU A 489 -2.78 -7.27 -10.14
C LEU A 489 -1.76 -8.02 -10.98
N ALA A 490 -1.17 -9.10 -10.44
CA ALA A 490 0.15 -9.54 -10.86
C ALA A 490 0.21 -10.00 -12.32
N LYS A 491 -0.88 -10.60 -12.81
CA LYS A 491 -1.06 -11.01 -14.21
C LYS A 491 -1.07 -9.82 -15.15
N GLU A 492 -2.02 -8.91 -14.99
CA GLU A 492 -2.19 -7.75 -15.86
C GLU A 492 -1.00 -6.79 -15.77
N LEU A 493 -0.44 -6.58 -14.57
CA LEU A 493 0.75 -5.75 -14.39
C LEU A 493 1.98 -6.39 -15.03
N GLY A 494 2.14 -7.72 -14.92
CA GLY A 494 3.19 -8.46 -15.63
C GLY A 494 3.06 -8.33 -17.15
N GLN A 495 1.85 -8.45 -17.70
CA GLN A 495 1.58 -8.26 -19.12
C GLN A 495 1.83 -6.82 -19.59
N GLN A 496 1.42 -5.80 -18.81
CA GLN A 496 1.74 -4.39 -19.08
C GLN A 496 3.25 -4.13 -19.09
N THR A 497 3.98 -4.57 -18.05
CA THR A 497 5.44 -4.42 -17.96
C THR A 497 6.16 -5.18 -19.09
N ALA A 498 5.69 -6.36 -19.48
CA ALA A 498 6.25 -7.10 -20.61
C ALA A 498 6.08 -6.31 -21.93
N ALA A 499 4.88 -5.84 -22.23
CA ALA A 499 4.60 -5.06 -23.45
C ALA A 499 5.44 -3.78 -23.52
N GLN A 500 5.50 -3.02 -22.43
CA GLN A 500 6.24 -1.76 -22.34
C GLN A 500 7.77 -1.96 -22.53
N LEU A 501 8.32 -3.06 -22.00
CA LEU A 501 9.74 -3.41 -22.16
C LEU A 501 10.05 -4.15 -23.48
N GLY A 502 9.09 -4.24 -24.42
CA GLY A 502 9.26 -4.90 -25.71
C GLY A 502 9.49 -6.42 -25.59
N LEU A 503 8.97 -7.04 -24.53
CA LEU A 503 9.15 -8.47 -24.21
C LEU A 503 8.02 -9.33 -24.78
N SER A 504 8.25 -10.65 -24.79
CA SER A 504 7.25 -11.62 -25.22
C SER A 504 6.02 -11.62 -24.29
N PRO A 505 4.78 -11.83 -24.79
CA PRO A 505 3.60 -11.97 -23.92
C PRO A 505 3.73 -13.12 -22.91
N GLN A 506 4.54 -14.14 -23.22
CA GLN A 506 4.88 -15.22 -22.31
C GLN A 506 5.69 -14.72 -21.09
N MET A 507 6.48 -13.65 -21.24
CA MET A 507 7.19 -13.00 -20.14
C MET A 507 6.22 -12.33 -19.15
N GLY A 508 5.03 -11.90 -19.59
CA GLY A 508 4.03 -11.32 -18.68
C GLY A 508 3.56 -12.31 -17.62
N ASP A 509 3.35 -13.58 -18.00
CA ASP A 509 2.98 -14.66 -17.08
C ASP A 509 4.16 -15.07 -16.17
N VAL A 510 5.41 -14.90 -16.65
CA VAL A 510 6.64 -15.09 -15.84
C VAL A 510 6.75 -13.99 -14.78
N LEU A 511 6.55 -12.73 -15.15
CA LEU A 511 6.57 -11.57 -14.25
C LEU A 511 5.49 -11.69 -13.17
N ALA A 512 4.28 -12.12 -13.54
CA ALA A 512 3.17 -12.36 -12.64
C ALA A 512 3.48 -13.41 -11.56
N LYS A 513 4.15 -14.51 -11.94
CA LYS A 513 4.49 -15.63 -11.05
C LYS A 513 5.84 -15.47 -10.36
N ALA A 514 6.62 -14.45 -10.73
CA ALA A 514 7.97 -14.23 -10.25
C ALA A 514 8.10 -14.21 -8.71
N PRO A 515 7.19 -13.62 -7.90
CA PRO A 515 7.33 -13.61 -6.45
C PRO A 515 7.25 -15.01 -5.83
N ALA A 516 6.32 -15.83 -6.31
CA ALA A 516 6.17 -17.19 -5.82
C ALA A 516 7.37 -18.08 -6.21
N VAL A 517 7.90 -17.93 -7.43
CA VAL A 517 9.15 -18.61 -7.85
C VAL A 517 10.36 -18.11 -7.05
N ALA A 518 10.41 -16.81 -6.71
CA ALA A 518 11.46 -16.24 -5.88
C ALA A 518 11.46 -16.79 -4.45
N ALA A 519 10.28 -16.98 -3.87
CA ALA A 519 10.12 -17.59 -2.54
C ALA A 519 10.29 -19.12 -2.53
N ALA A 520 10.00 -19.80 -3.65
CA ALA A 520 10.11 -21.25 -3.74
C ALA A 520 11.55 -21.77 -3.47
N PRO A 521 11.71 -22.86 -2.69
CA PRO A 521 13.01 -23.50 -2.46
C PRO A 521 13.73 -23.87 -3.76
N ALA A 522 15.06 -23.82 -3.77
CA ALA A 522 15.87 -23.91 -5.00
C ALA A 522 15.55 -25.14 -5.88
N GLY A 523 15.27 -26.31 -5.29
CA GLY A 523 14.88 -27.52 -6.03
C GLY A 523 13.39 -27.56 -6.45
N ALA A 524 12.53 -26.79 -5.81
CA ALA A 524 11.09 -26.72 -6.12
C ALA A 524 10.81 -25.81 -7.33
N ARG A 525 11.66 -24.78 -7.55
CA ARG A 525 11.52 -23.80 -8.66
C ARG A 525 11.41 -24.41 -10.06
N ALA A 526 11.90 -25.63 -10.26
CA ALA A 526 11.90 -26.32 -11.55
C ALA A 526 10.73 -27.31 -11.74
N THR A 527 9.92 -27.57 -10.71
CA THR A 527 8.94 -28.69 -10.71
C THR A 527 7.65 -28.43 -9.93
N ALA A 528 7.57 -27.39 -9.10
CA ALA A 528 6.41 -27.13 -8.27
C ALA A 528 5.26 -26.50 -9.05
N GLU A 529 4.06 -27.07 -8.90
CA GLU A 529 2.82 -26.32 -9.06
C GLU A 529 2.82 -25.19 -8.04
N ILE A 530 2.80 -23.94 -8.52
CA ILE A 530 2.69 -22.76 -7.66
C ILE A 530 1.25 -22.73 -7.13
N PRO A 531 1.03 -22.72 -5.80
CA PRO A 531 -0.31 -22.58 -5.24
C PRO A 531 -0.98 -21.30 -5.76
N GLU A 532 -2.29 -21.37 -6.03
CA GLU A 532 -3.06 -20.18 -6.38
C GLU A 532 -2.99 -19.16 -5.24
N ALA A 533 -2.83 -17.88 -5.59
CA ALA A 533 -2.72 -16.82 -4.61
C ALA A 533 -4.07 -16.54 -3.96
N VAL A 534 -4.07 -16.37 -2.63
CA VAL A 534 -5.23 -15.84 -1.92
C VAL A 534 -5.27 -14.33 -2.18
N TYR A 535 -6.45 -13.82 -2.53
CA TYR A 535 -6.62 -12.43 -2.94
C TYR A 535 -7.05 -11.53 -1.78
N GLY A 536 -6.49 -10.32 -1.76
CA GLY A 536 -6.81 -9.27 -0.80
C GLY A 536 -5.65 -8.97 0.14
N GLY A 537 -5.74 -7.82 0.80
CA GLY A 537 -4.70 -7.32 1.69
C GLY A 537 -4.69 -8.01 3.04
N ASP A 538 -3.49 -8.40 3.48
CA ASP A 538 -3.29 -9.05 4.77
C ASP A 538 -3.30 -8.04 5.94
N LEU A 539 -3.84 -8.52 7.06
CA LEU A 539 -3.82 -7.82 8.34
C LEU A 539 -3.29 -8.77 9.41
N TYR A 540 -2.14 -8.43 10.00
CA TYR A 540 -1.49 -9.23 11.03
C TYR A 540 -1.54 -8.54 12.40
N SER A 541 -1.43 -9.31 13.48
CA SER A 541 -1.17 -8.76 14.82
C SER A 541 -0.11 -9.51 15.61
N PHE A 542 0.78 -8.77 16.29
CA PHE A 542 1.62 -9.29 17.36
C PHE A 542 0.89 -9.13 18.70
N SER A 543 0.54 -10.25 19.33
CA SER A 543 -0.01 -10.29 20.69
C SER A 543 1.05 -10.18 21.79
N SER A 544 2.34 -10.27 21.44
CA SER A 544 3.46 -10.18 22.37
C SER A 544 4.77 -9.95 21.61
N THR A 545 5.74 -9.27 22.24
CA THR A 545 7.11 -9.15 21.72
C THR A 545 7.91 -10.46 21.73
N ARG A 546 7.31 -11.59 22.13
CA ARG A 546 7.94 -12.91 22.19
C ARG A 546 7.31 -13.97 21.28
N LYS A 547 6.20 -13.68 20.60
CA LYS A 547 5.51 -14.61 19.70
C LYS A 547 5.59 -14.13 18.25
N ALA A 548 5.42 -15.05 17.31
CA ALA A 548 5.08 -14.76 15.93
C ALA A 548 3.80 -13.89 15.84
N ALA A 549 3.62 -13.22 14.71
CA ALA A 549 2.36 -12.56 14.40
C ALA A 549 1.26 -13.60 14.14
N THR A 550 0.01 -13.17 14.26
CA THR A 550 -1.19 -13.96 13.95
C THR A 550 -2.01 -13.21 12.90
N THR A 551 -2.39 -13.90 11.83
CA THR A 551 -3.31 -13.39 10.80
C THR A 551 -4.65 -13.02 11.43
N ILE A 552 -5.17 -11.85 11.09
CA ILE A 552 -6.51 -11.34 11.45
C ILE A 552 -7.44 -11.41 10.23
N SER A 553 -6.90 -11.16 9.04
CA SER A 553 -7.49 -11.49 7.74
C SER A 553 -6.37 -11.60 6.71
N ASP A 554 -6.56 -12.49 5.75
CA ASP A 554 -5.77 -12.77 4.56
C ASP A 554 -6.62 -12.64 3.28
N THR A 555 -7.69 -11.84 3.37
CA THR A 555 -8.82 -11.80 2.43
C THR A 555 -9.39 -10.38 2.29
N GLY A 556 -8.51 -9.37 2.37
CA GLY A 556 -8.88 -7.95 2.25
C GLY A 556 -9.88 -7.48 3.30
N VAL A 557 -9.86 -8.10 4.49
CA VAL A 557 -10.76 -7.80 5.62
C VAL A 557 -12.26 -8.08 5.31
N GLY A 558 -12.53 -8.99 4.35
CA GLY A 558 -13.87 -9.43 3.97
C GLY A 558 -14.29 -9.08 2.54
N ASN A 559 -13.47 -8.30 1.83
CA ASN A 559 -13.60 -7.99 0.40
C ASN A 559 -12.23 -8.21 -0.24
N TYR A 560 -12.07 -9.25 -1.05
CA TYR A 560 -10.77 -9.63 -1.61
C TYR A 560 -10.20 -8.65 -2.64
N LEU A 561 -10.98 -7.66 -3.10
CA LEU A 561 -10.51 -6.56 -3.94
C LEU A 561 -9.89 -5.40 -3.13
N ASN A 562 -10.10 -5.38 -1.80
CA ASN A 562 -9.30 -4.56 -0.89
C ASN A 562 -7.86 -5.13 -0.81
N TYR A 563 -7.04 -4.85 -1.82
CA TYR A 563 -5.67 -5.39 -1.92
C TYR A 563 -4.67 -4.88 -0.85
N GLY A 564 -5.14 -4.12 0.14
CA GLY A 564 -4.32 -3.70 1.28
C GLY A 564 -5.05 -2.84 2.30
N VAL A 565 -4.58 -2.91 3.55
CA VAL A 565 -5.06 -2.10 4.68
C VAL A 565 -4.21 -0.83 4.75
N ARG A 566 -4.68 0.21 4.07
CA ARG A 566 -3.88 1.39 3.74
C ARG A 566 -3.66 2.35 4.90
N ASN A 567 -4.63 2.51 5.80
CA ASN A 567 -4.52 3.41 6.94
C ASN A 567 -5.20 2.82 8.19
N MET A 568 -4.78 3.22 9.39
CA MET A 568 -5.30 2.73 10.66
C MET A 568 -5.25 3.81 11.76
N VAL A 569 -6.40 4.07 12.41
CA VAL A 569 -6.50 4.94 13.60
C VAL A 569 -7.29 4.25 14.70
N THR A 570 -7.07 4.60 15.97
CA THR A 570 -7.49 3.77 17.12
C THR A 570 -8.43 4.47 18.10
N ASP A 571 -9.25 3.65 18.76
CA ASP A 571 -10.06 4.04 19.92
C ASP A 571 -10.01 2.94 21.00
N GLY A 572 -9.01 3.03 21.87
CA GLY A 572 -8.72 2.04 22.92
C GLY A 572 -8.29 0.68 22.35
N SER A 573 -9.25 -0.23 22.23
CA SER A 573 -9.10 -1.55 21.59
C SER A 573 -9.86 -1.69 20.27
N THR A 574 -10.55 -0.63 19.82
CA THR A 574 -11.14 -0.54 18.49
C THR A 574 -10.12 0.05 17.52
N ILE A 575 -10.10 -0.44 16.28
CA ILE A 575 -9.35 0.16 15.17
C ILE A 575 -10.33 0.52 14.07
N TYR A 576 -10.11 1.67 13.45
CA TYR A 576 -10.74 2.07 12.21
C TYR A 576 -9.70 1.93 11.11
N LEU A 577 -9.99 1.05 10.16
CA LEU A 577 -9.15 0.71 9.01
C LEU A 577 -9.65 1.50 7.80
N GLY A 578 -8.74 2.06 7.03
CA GLY A 578 -9.00 2.55 5.68
C GLY A 578 -8.39 1.59 4.67
N THR A 579 -9.17 1.04 3.77
CA THR A 579 -8.69 0.11 2.74
C THR A 579 -8.21 0.83 1.48
N ALA A 580 -7.59 0.09 0.59
CA ALA A 580 -7.35 0.48 -0.79
C ALA A 580 -7.80 -0.62 -1.74
N ASN A 581 -8.55 -0.24 -2.78
CA ASN A 581 -9.20 -1.11 -3.74
C ASN A 581 -9.39 -0.33 -5.06
N PRO A 582 -8.59 -0.61 -6.11
CA PRO A 582 -8.61 0.16 -7.35
C PRO A 582 -9.53 -0.44 -8.43
N MET A 583 -10.37 -1.41 -8.09
CA MET A 583 -11.18 -2.16 -9.06
C MET A 583 -12.38 -1.33 -9.51
N ASN A 584 -12.09 -0.25 -10.24
CA ASN A 584 -12.99 0.87 -10.46
C ASN A 584 -14.22 0.54 -11.32
N LEU A 585 -14.30 -0.64 -11.93
CA LEU A 585 -15.47 -1.14 -12.67
C LEU A 585 -16.36 -2.11 -11.86
N ARG A 586 -15.93 -2.57 -10.68
CA ARG A 586 -16.75 -3.44 -9.81
C ARG A 586 -17.76 -2.62 -9.02
N THR A 587 -18.98 -2.55 -9.55
CA THR A 587 -20.05 -1.66 -9.07
C THR A 587 -21.46 -2.27 -9.17
N ASP A 588 -21.60 -3.59 -9.30
CA ASP A 588 -22.89 -4.27 -9.44
C ASP A 588 -23.19 -5.14 -8.21
N PRO A 589 -23.90 -4.62 -7.19
CA PRO A 589 -24.15 -5.33 -5.93
C PRO A 589 -25.16 -6.49 -6.06
N ASN A 590 -25.35 -7.02 -7.27
CA ASN A 590 -26.22 -8.13 -7.62
C ASN A 590 -25.44 -9.33 -8.20
N ASP A 591 -24.12 -9.23 -8.42
CA ASP A 591 -23.26 -10.37 -8.75
C ASP A 591 -22.55 -10.95 -7.50
N ASP A 592 -21.79 -12.04 -7.66
CA ASP A 592 -21.09 -12.73 -6.56
C ASP A 592 -19.68 -12.15 -6.28
N VAL A 593 -19.32 -10.99 -6.84
CA VAL A 593 -18.01 -10.32 -6.72
C VAL A 593 -18.11 -9.07 -5.82
N PRO A 594 -17.17 -8.83 -4.89
CA PRO A 594 -17.20 -7.63 -4.05
C PRO A 594 -16.98 -6.31 -4.83
N GLU A 595 -17.67 -5.25 -4.43
CA GLU A 595 -17.48 -3.90 -5.00
C GLU A 595 -16.07 -3.30 -4.83
N GLY A 596 -15.70 -2.50 -5.83
CA GLY A 596 -14.49 -1.68 -5.88
C GLY A 596 -14.49 -0.47 -4.95
N GLY A 597 -13.36 0.24 -4.88
CA GLY A 597 -13.23 1.48 -4.11
C GLY A 597 -13.12 1.32 -2.59
N TRP A 598 -12.64 2.38 -1.93
CA TRP A 598 -12.23 2.34 -0.52
C TRP A 598 -13.35 1.97 0.45
N GLU A 599 -12.98 1.35 1.56
CA GLU A 599 -13.85 1.05 2.71
C GLU A 599 -13.27 1.61 4.00
N LEU A 600 -14.16 2.10 4.87
CA LEU A 600 -13.88 2.42 6.26
C LEU A 600 -14.43 1.28 7.12
N ILE A 601 -13.54 0.46 7.71
CA ILE A 601 -13.90 -0.75 8.45
C ILE A 601 -13.60 -0.56 9.93
N ARG A 602 -14.59 -0.82 10.80
CA ARG A 602 -14.39 -0.95 12.24
C ARG A 602 -13.97 -2.37 12.58
N LEU A 603 -12.77 -2.51 13.13
CA LEU A 603 -12.26 -3.74 13.72
C LEU A 603 -12.33 -3.64 15.25
N ARG A 604 -12.91 -4.66 15.91
CA ARG A 604 -12.85 -4.81 17.37
C ARG A 604 -12.13 -6.11 17.70
N ASP A 605 -11.16 -6.01 18.62
CA ASP A 605 -10.51 -7.18 19.19
C ASP A 605 -11.53 -8.01 19.99
N GLY A 606 -11.70 -9.28 19.63
CA GLY A 606 -12.59 -10.18 20.34
C GLY A 606 -12.00 -10.55 21.69
N ARG A 607 -12.77 -10.34 22.76
CA ARG A 607 -12.43 -10.70 24.14
C ARG A 607 -13.56 -11.53 24.71
#